data_AF-A0A7Z0RU97-F1
#
_entry.id   AF-A0A7Z0RU97-F1
#
_cell.length_a   1.000
_cell.length_b   1.000
_cell.length_c   1.000
_cell.angle_alpha   90.00
_cell.angle_beta   90.00
_cell.angle_gamma   90.00
#
_symmetry.space_group_name_H-M   'P 1'
#
loop_
_entity.id
_entity.type
_entity.pdbx_description
1 polymer ?
#
loop_
_entity_poly.entity_id
_entity_poly.type
_entity_poly.pdbx_seq_one_letter_code
_entity_poly.pdbx_strand_id
1 'polypeptide(L)'
;MAFLARVAKKEANYLELTSTRVFGGVAQVSRGLVAEWVGDIEAAERLDAFVARFGRLQDTVGDKLLPQLLTFVGESVGPAADNLDKAEKFGWIDNADDWLLYRKLRNQMVHDYIEDLDVLADALEAGRAFTHPLIEMALRMAKEADNRLHEPHSSRS
;
A
#
# COMPACT_ATOMS: atom_id res chain seq x y z
N MET A 1 9.97 6.82 -13.83
CA MET A 1 10.41 6.51 -12.46
C MET A 1 10.38 7.72 -11.51
N ALA A 2 11.14 8.80 -11.73
CA ALA A 2 11.21 9.95 -10.79
C ALA A 2 9.85 10.52 -10.36
N PHE A 3 8.94 10.66 -11.33
CA PHE A 3 7.57 11.10 -11.06
C PHE A 3 6.81 10.12 -10.16
N LEU A 4 6.86 8.81 -10.45
CA LEU A 4 6.18 7.78 -9.66
C LEU A 4 6.75 7.68 -8.24
N ALA A 5 8.07 7.80 -8.06
CA ALA A 5 8.68 7.84 -6.73
C ALA A 5 8.16 9.02 -5.90
N ARG A 6 8.04 10.22 -6.49
CA ARG A 6 7.43 11.38 -5.81
C ARG A 6 5.95 11.16 -5.49
N VAL A 7 5.19 10.56 -6.41
CA VAL A 7 3.77 10.25 -6.20
C VAL A 7 3.62 9.24 -5.05
N ALA A 8 4.38 8.15 -5.05
CA ALA A 8 4.35 7.12 -4.00
C ALA A 8 4.65 7.71 -2.62
N LYS A 9 5.67 8.56 -2.48
CA LYS A 9 5.98 9.26 -1.22
C LYS A 9 4.83 10.15 -0.76
N LYS A 10 4.20 10.89 -1.68
CA LYS A 10 3.06 11.76 -1.36
C LYS A 10 1.83 10.95 -0.92
N GLU A 11 1.56 9.84 -1.59
CA GLU A 11 0.45 8.94 -1.25
C GLU A 11 0.69 8.24 0.08
N ALA A 12 1.91 7.80 0.37
CA ALA A 12 2.31 7.25 1.67
C ALA A 12 2.04 8.23 2.81
N ASN A 13 2.47 9.50 2.66
CA ASN A 13 2.22 10.54 3.65
C ASN A 13 0.72 10.76 3.88
N TYR A 14 -0.09 10.80 2.81
CA TYR A 14 -1.53 10.95 2.96
C TYR A 14 -2.18 9.74 3.61
N LEU A 15 -1.74 8.53 3.28
CA LEU A 15 -2.23 7.32 3.92
C LEU A 15 -1.95 7.34 5.42
N GLU A 16 -0.72 7.68 5.83
CA GLU A 16 -0.31 7.79 7.23
C GLU A 16 -1.19 8.77 8.02
N LEU A 17 -1.36 9.99 7.49
CA LEU A 17 -2.21 11.02 8.09
C LEU A 17 -3.67 10.55 8.23
N THR A 18 -4.18 9.82 7.24
CA THR A 18 -5.56 9.33 7.26
C THR A 18 -5.73 8.19 8.25
N SER A 19 -4.80 7.24 8.24
CA SER A 19 -4.76 6.13 9.18
C SER A 19 -4.72 6.66 10.62
N THR A 20 -3.90 7.67 10.90
CA THR A 20 -3.87 8.33 12.21
C THR A 20 -5.21 8.99 12.58
N ARG A 21 -5.92 9.56 11.61
CA ARG A 21 -7.23 10.19 11.84
C ARG A 21 -8.38 9.21 12.05
N VAL A 22 -8.29 8.00 11.47
CA VAL A 22 -9.30 6.95 11.60
C VAL A 22 -9.02 6.12 12.86
N PHE A 23 -7.76 5.71 13.05
CA PHE A 23 -7.36 4.75 14.07
C PHE A 23 -6.59 5.36 15.25
N GLY A 24 -6.42 6.68 15.30
CA GLY A 24 -5.72 7.37 16.37
C GLY A 24 -6.39 7.11 17.73
N GLY A 25 -5.68 6.44 18.63
CA GLY A 25 -6.21 6.04 19.94
C GLY A 25 -7.09 4.77 19.92
N VAL A 26 -7.22 4.11 18.77
CA VAL A 26 -7.93 2.83 18.65
C VAL A 26 -6.94 1.69 18.94
N ALA A 27 -7.21 0.94 20.02
CA ALA A 27 -6.39 -0.23 20.36
C ALA A 27 -6.70 -1.45 19.47
N GLN A 28 -7.97 -1.62 19.10
CA GLN A 28 -8.46 -2.71 18.25
C GLN A 28 -9.73 -2.26 17.52
N VAL A 29 -9.81 -2.54 16.22
CA VAL A 29 -11.04 -2.36 15.45
C VAL A 29 -11.99 -3.53 15.74
N SER A 30 -13.20 -3.21 16.21
CA SER A 30 -14.24 -4.21 16.52
C SER A 30 -15.51 -3.91 15.72
N ARG A 31 -16.37 -4.92 15.53
CA ARG A 31 -17.68 -4.77 14.89
C ARG A 31 -18.50 -3.60 15.47
N GLY A 32 -18.49 -3.42 16.79
CA GLY A 32 -19.22 -2.33 17.47
C GLY A 32 -18.69 -0.96 17.06
N LEU A 33 -17.37 -0.79 17.07
CA LEU A 33 -16.71 0.46 16.65
C LEU A 33 -16.96 0.75 15.16
N VAL A 34 -16.91 -0.28 14.31
CA VAL A 34 -17.20 -0.13 12.88
C VAL A 34 -18.67 0.26 12.67
N ALA A 35 -19.61 -0.31 13.42
CA ALA A 35 -21.02 0.10 13.36
C ALA A 35 -21.22 1.57 13.74
N GLU A 36 -20.49 2.07 14.75
CA GLU A 36 -20.47 3.49 15.11
C GLU A 36 -19.91 4.36 14.00
N TRP A 37 -18.79 3.97 13.39
CA TRP A 37 -18.18 4.71 12.28
C TRP A 37 -19.04 4.75 11.02
N VAL A 38 -19.67 3.63 10.65
CA VAL A 38 -20.55 3.57 9.48
C VAL A 38 -21.85 4.36 9.73
N GLY A 39 -22.29 4.47 10.99
CA GLY A 39 -23.46 5.27 11.38
C GLY A 39 -23.21 6.79 11.42
N ASP A 40 -21.95 7.23 11.47
CA ASP A 40 -21.56 8.64 11.48
C ASP A 40 -20.99 9.06 10.12
N ILE A 41 -21.59 10.07 9.50
CA ILE A 41 -21.24 10.49 8.13
C ILE A 41 -19.76 10.90 8.05
N GLU A 42 -19.26 11.65 9.04
CA GLU A 42 -17.86 12.10 9.01
C GLU A 42 -16.87 10.94 9.19
N ALA A 43 -17.18 9.99 10.08
CA ALA A 43 -16.35 8.81 10.29
C ALA A 43 -16.37 7.89 9.05
N ALA A 44 -17.53 7.67 8.45
CA ALA A 44 -17.68 6.91 7.21
C ALA A 44 -16.85 7.53 6.07
N GLU A 45 -16.92 8.85 5.86
CA GLU A 45 -16.11 9.53 4.84
C GLU A 45 -14.60 9.40 5.10
N ARG A 46 -14.17 9.40 6.37
CA ARG A 46 -12.76 9.18 6.74
C ARG A 46 -12.33 7.75 6.47
N LEU A 47 -13.22 6.78 6.71
CA LEU A 47 -13.00 5.38 6.41
C LEU A 47 -12.83 5.15 4.90
N ASP A 48 -13.73 5.69 4.09
CA ASP A 48 -13.65 5.64 2.63
C ASP A 48 -12.35 6.27 2.12
N ALA A 49 -11.96 7.41 2.69
CA ALA A 49 -10.70 8.06 2.36
C ALA A 49 -9.49 7.18 2.72
N PHE A 50 -9.54 6.44 3.83
CA PHE A 50 -8.49 5.49 4.20
C PHE A 50 -8.41 4.34 3.18
N VAL A 51 -9.52 3.65 2.90
CA VAL A 51 -9.57 2.52 1.97
C VAL A 51 -9.10 2.94 0.57
N ALA A 52 -9.56 4.10 0.09
CA ALA A 52 -9.15 4.63 -1.20
C ALA A 52 -7.65 4.97 -1.25
N ARG A 53 -7.08 5.55 -0.19
CA ARG A 53 -5.65 5.90 -0.11
C ARG A 53 -4.78 4.65 0.02
N PHE A 54 -5.22 3.65 0.78
CA PHE A 54 -4.54 2.37 0.96
C PHE A 54 -4.41 1.63 -0.38
N GLY A 55 -5.53 1.48 -1.10
CA GLY A 55 -5.53 0.86 -2.43
C GLY A 55 -4.73 1.66 -3.46
N ARG A 56 -4.84 2.99 -3.45
CA ARG A 56 -4.09 3.84 -4.38
C ARG A 56 -2.59 3.71 -4.23
N LEU A 57 -2.09 3.67 -2.99
CA LEU A 57 -0.67 3.46 -2.74
C LEU A 57 -0.24 2.13 -3.34
N GLN A 58 -0.94 1.02 -3.05
CA GLN A 58 -0.65 -0.29 -3.63
C GLN A 58 -0.62 -0.26 -5.16
N ASP A 59 -1.65 0.31 -5.80
CA ASP A 59 -1.74 0.39 -7.26
C ASP A 59 -0.56 1.22 -7.83
N THR A 60 -0.15 2.30 -7.17
CA THR A 60 1.00 3.12 -7.58
C THR A 60 2.31 2.34 -7.45
N VAL A 61 2.55 1.67 -6.31
CA VAL A 61 3.84 1.02 -6.07
C VAL A 61 3.97 -0.34 -6.75
N GLY A 62 2.94 -1.17 -6.71
CA GLY A 62 2.96 -2.53 -7.29
C GLY A 62 2.73 -2.57 -8.79
N ASP A 63 1.77 -1.79 -9.31
CA ASP A 63 1.38 -1.90 -10.72
C ASP A 63 2.12 -0.92 -11.63
N LYS A 64 2.77 0.11 -11.06
CA LYS A 64 3.45 1.15 -11.85
C LYS A 64 4.93 1.29 -11.50
N LEU A 65 5.26 1.53 -10.23
CA LEU A 65 6.64 1.78 -9.82
C LEU A 65 7.51 0.52 -9.98
N LEU A 66 7.06 -0.60 -9.42
CA LEU A 66 7.80 -1.87 -9.46
C LEU A 66 8.13 -2.33 -10.89
N PRO A 67 7.19 -2.41 -11.85
CA PRO A 67 7.51 -2.75 -13.24
C PRO A 67 8.56 -1.84 -13.87
N GLN A 68 8.52 -0.54 -13.54
CA GLN A 68 9.53 0.41 -14.05
C GLN A 68 10.90 0.19 -13.41
N LEU A 69 10.98 -0.09 -12.10
CA LEU A 69 12.25 -0.44 -11.46
C LEU A 69 12.85 -1.70 -12.08
N LEU A 70 12.04 -2.76 -12.25
CA LEU A 70 12.50 -4.01 -12.85
C LEU A 70 13.05 -3.78 -14.26
N THR A 71 12.30 -3.06 -15.10
CA THR A 71 12.75 -2.71 -16.45
C THR A 71 14.07 -1.93 -16.42
N PHE A 72 14.22 -1.00 -15.48
CA PHE A 72 15.43 -0.18 -15.36
C PHE A 72 16.67 -1.01 -14.99
N VAL A 73 16.53 -1.99 -14.10
CA VAL A 73 17.65 -2.88 -13.73
C VAL A 73 17.92 -3.99 -14.75
N GLY A 74 17.14 -4.03 -15.84
CA GLY A 74 17.30 -5.00 -16.93
C GLY A 74 16.52 -6.30 -16.74
N GLU A 75 15.60 -6.35 -15.78
CA GLU A 75 14.70 -7.48 -15.57
C GLU A 75 13.49 -7.41 -16.49
N SER A 76 12.99 -8.58 -16.89
CA SER A 76 11.69 -8.68 -17.58
C SER A 76 10.54 -8.42 -16.61
N VAL A 77 9.52 -7.71 -17.06
CA VAL A 77 8.25 -7.54 -16.33
C VAL A 77 7.33 -8.71 -16.69
N GLY A 78 6.90 -9.46 -15.69
CA GLY A 78 5.99 -10.59 -15.81
C GLY A 78 4.67 -10.37 -15.06
N PRO A 79 3.96 -11.46 -14.71
CA PRO A 79 2.84 -11.45 -13.78
C PRO A 79 3.18 -10.74 -12.45
N ALA A 80 2.16 -10.23 -11.76
CA ALA A 80 2.35 -9.47 -10.53
C ALA A 80 3.10 -10.26 -9.44
N ALA A 81 2.78 -11.54 -9.26
CA ALA A 81 3.47 -12.42 -8.31
C ALA A 81 4.97 -12.53 -8.62
N ASP A 82 5.32 -12.87 -9.86
CA ASP A 82 6.72 -12.96 -10.30
C ASP A 82 7.50 -11.65 -10.12
N ASN A 83 6.85 -10.51 -10.35
CA ASN A 83 7.47 -9.20 -10.13
C ASN A 83 7.76 -8.94 -8.65
N LEU A 84 6.87 -9.39 -7.75
CA LEU A 84 7.05 -9.28 -6.30
C LEU A 84 8.17 -10.21 -5.83
N ASP A 85 8.24 -11.44 -6.33
CA ASP A 85 9.35 -12.36 -6.04
C ASP A 85 10.71 -11.76 -6.43
N LYS A 86 10.76 -11.07 -7.58
CA LYS A 86 11.96 -10.34 -7.99
C LYS A 86 12.26 -9.19 -7.03
N ALA A 87 11.25 -8.40 -6.67
CA ALA A 87 11.41 -7.29 -5.73
C ALA A 87 11.97 -7.75 -4.37
N GLU A 88 11.50 -8.89 -3.87
CA GLU A 88 11.98 -9.52 -2.64
C GLU A 88 13.45 -9.94 -2.78
N LYS A 89 13.82 -10.60 -3.88
CA LYS A 89 15.22 -10.98 -4.17
C LYS A 89 16.17 -9.79 -4.24
N PHE A 90 15.70 -8.63 -4.71
CA PHE A 90 16.46 -7.38 -4.69
C PHE A 90 16.45 -6.67 -3.33
N GLY A 91 15.66 -7.15 -2.34
CA GLY A 91 15.50 -6.55 -1.02
C GLY A 91 14.63 -5.29 -1.00
N TRP A 92 13.88 -5.03 -2.07
CA TRP A 92 13.00 -3.84 -2.17
C TRP A 92 11.71 -3.99 -1.36
N ILE A 93 11.30 -5.23 -1.12
CA ILE A 93 10.25 -5.62 -0.19
C ILE A 93 10.76 -6.77 0.68
N ASP A 94 10.15 -6.98 1.83
CA ASP A 94 10.58 -8.03 2.77
C ASP A 94 9.95 -9.40 2.46
N ASN A 95 8.72 -9.42 1.94
CA ASN A 95 7.98 -10.65 1.61
C ASN A 95 6.95 -10.38 0.50
N ALA A 96 6.97 -11.16 -0.57
CA ALA A 96 5.99 -11.09 -1.66
C ALA A 96 4.58 -11.51 -1.24
N ASP A 97 4.43 -12.46 -0.31
CA ASP A 97 3.11 -12.96 0.14
C ASP A 97 2.32 -11.90 0.90
N ASP A 98 3.00 -11.07 1.69
CA ASP A 98 2.40 -9.96 2.41
C ASP A 98 1.70 -9.00 1.44
N TRP A 99 2.27 -8.79 0.26
CA TRP A 99 1.66 -7.95 -0.76
C TRP A 99 0.33 -8.51 -1.30
N LEU A 100 0.29 -9.82 -1.53
CA LEU A 100 -0.93 -10.50 -1.99
C LEU A 100 -2.03 -10.41 -0.92
N LEU A 101 -1.65 -10.54 0.35
CA LEU A 101 -2.54 -10.31 1.47
C LEU A 101 -3.10 -8.87 1.46
N TYR A 102 -2.26 -7.86 1.23
CA TYR A 102 -2.70 -6.45 1.21
C TYR A 102 -3.69 -6.16 0.09
N ARG A 103 -3.50 -6.80 -1.08
CA ARG A 103 -4.45 -6.72 -2.20
C ARG A 103 -5.80 -7.32 -1.83
N LYS A 104 -5.81 -8.47 -1.15
CA LYS A 104 -7.05 -9.10 -0.67
C LYS A 104 -7.78 -8.21 0.33
N LEU A 105 -7.06 -7.62 1.29
CA LEU A 105 -7.64 -6.72 2.29
C LEU A 105 -8.28 -5.49 1.66
N ARG A 106 -7.66 -4.88 0.64
CA ARG A 106 -8.28 -3.79 -0.11
C ARG A 106 -9.63 -4.21 -0.70
N ASN A 107 -9.69 -5.37 -1.34
CA ASN A 107 -10.93 -5.85 -1.95
C ASN A 107 -12.03 -6.07 -0.88
N GLN A 108 -11.66 -6.66 0.26
CA GLN A 108 -12.58 -6.86 1.38
C GLN A 108 -13.10 -5.53 1.94
N MET A 109 -12.22 -4.57 2.23
CA MET A 109 -12.62 -3.25 2.73
C MET A 109 -13.52 -2.47 1.75
N VAL A 110 -13.37 -2.67 0.43
CA VAL A 110 -14.19 -2.01 -0.60
C VAL A 110 -15.56 -2.68 -0.77
N HIS A 111 -15.66 -3.99 -0.60
CA HIS A 111 -16.88 -4.75 -0.89
C HIS A 111 -17.74 -4.98 0.35
N ASP A 112 -17.12 -5.23 1.50
CA ASP A 112 -17.82 -5.86 2.63
C ASP A 112 -18.54 -4.84 3.53
N TYR A 113 -18.35 -3.54 3.33
CA TYR A 113 -18.97 -2.49 4.17
C TYR A 113 -20.51 -2.45 4.09
N ILE A 114 -21.09 -3.03 3.04
CA ILE A 114 -22.55 -3.11 2.83
C ILE A 114 -23.13 -4.43 3.35
N GLU A 115 -22.32 -5.49 3.39
CA GLU A 115 -22.83 -6.86 3.52
C GLU A 115 -22.56 -7.47 4.91
N ASP A 116 -21.38 -7.22 5.50
CA ASP A 116 -20.99 -7.84 6.78
C ASP A 116 -20.00 -6.97 7.59
N LEU A 117 -20.47 -6.45 8.73
CA LEU A 117 -19.66 -5.60 9.61
C LEU A 117 -18.55 -6.37 10.36
N ASP A 118 -18.70 -7.68 10.59
CA ASP A 118 -17.67 -8.49 11.24
C ASP A 118 -16.48 -8.66 10.28
N VAL A 119 -16.77 -8.99 9.02
CA VAL A 119 -15.74 -9.09 7.97
C VAL A 119 -15.06 -7.73 7.73
N LEU A 120 -15.83 -6.64 7.71
CA LEU A 120 -15.26 -5.30 7.59
C LEU A 120 -14.34 -4.96 8.77
N ALA A 121 -14.73 -5.29 10.01
CA ALA A 121 -13.91 -5.04 11.19
C ALA A 121 -12.58 -5.79 11.13
N ASP A 122 -12.60 -7.06 10.75
CA ASP A 122 -11.38 -7.87 10.57
C ASP A 122 -10.49 -7.29 9.46
N ALA A 123 -11.08 -6.89 8.33
CA ALA A 123 -10.36 -6.30 7.20
C ALA A 123 -9.73 -4.95 7.57
N LEU A 124 -10.43 -4.11 8.33
CA LEU A 124 -9.93 -2.82 8.81
C LEU A 124 -8.85 -2.97 9.87
N GLU A 125 -8.97 -3.92 10.79
CA GLU A 125 -7.93 -4.21 11.79
C GLU A 125 -6.65 -4.67 11.09
N ALA A 126 -6.77 -5.59 10.13
CA ALA A 126 -5.64 -6.01 9.32
C ALA A 126 -5.07 -4.84 8.49
N GLY A 127 -5.91 -4.07 7.80
CA GLY A 127 -5.50 -2.89 7.05
C GLY A 127 -4.78 -1.85 7.90
N ARG A 128 -5.23 -1.62 9.14
CA ARG A 128 -4.57 -0.77 10.14
C ARG A 128 -3.18 -1.31 10.47
N ALA A 129 -3.07 -2.59 10.81
CA ALA A 129 -1.79 -3.23 11.16
C ALA A 129 -0.77 -3.18 10.01
N PHE A 130 -1.25 -3.34 8.77
CA PHE A 130 -0.39 -3.36 7.58
C PHE A 130 -0.14 -1.99 6.94
N THR A 131 -0.78 -0.93 7.43
CA THR A 131 -0.56 0.42 6.91
C THR A 131 0.91 0.82 6.98
N HIS A 132 1.56 0.61 8.12
CA HIS A 132 2.96 1.00 8.30
C HIS A 132 3.91 0.15 7.43
N PRO A 133 3.83 -1.20 7.43
CA PRO A 133 4.59 -2.03 6.49
C PRO A 133 4.43 -1.61 5.02
N LEU A 134 3.21 -1.33 4.56
CA LEU A 134 2.96 -0.88 3.18
C LEU A 134 3.66 0.46 2.88
N ILE A 135 3.62 1.41 3.81
CA ILE A 135 4.31 2.70 3.69
C ILE A 135 5.82 2.48 3.61
N GLU A 136 6.39 1.65 4.47
CA GLU A 136 7.83 1.38 4.47
C GLU A 136 8.29 0.75 3.16
N MET A 137 7.56 -0.25 2.64
CA MET A 137 7.82 -0.86 1.34
C MET A 137 7.76 0.18 0.21
N ALA A 138 6.72 1.03 0.22
CA ALA A 138 6.56 2.08 -0.77
C ALA A 138 7.72 3.09 -0.76
N LEU A 139 8.14 3.52 0.43
CA LEU A 139 9.27 4.44 0.61
C LEU A 139 10.60 3.80 0.21
N ARG A 140 10.80 2.50 0.51
CA ARG A 140 11.99 1.74 0.12
C ARG A 140 12.13 1.67 -1.41
N MET A 141 11.06 1.28 -2.12
CA MET A 141 11.05 1.27 -3.59
C MET A 141 11.23 2.66 -4.19
N ALA A 142 10.61 3.69 -3.61
CA ALA A 142 10.78 5.07 -4.07
C ALA A 142 12.22 5.58 -3.87
N LYS A 143 12.87 5.21 -2.76
CA LYS A 143 14.27 5.52 -2.49
C LYS A 143 15.19 4.80 -3.47
N GLU A 144 14.93 3.52 -3.75
CA GLU A 144 15.71 2.78 -4.75
C GLU A 144 15.58 3.41 -6.14
N ALA A 145 14.36 3.79 -6.55
CA ALA A 145 14.15 4.50 -7.80
C ALA A 145 14.94 5.82 -7.87
N ASP A 146 15.01 6.58 -6.78
CA ASP A 146 15.80 7.81 -6.73
C ASP A 146 17.31 7.50 -6.82
N ASN A 147 17.82 6.53 -6.06
CA ASN A 147 19.24 6.15 -6.10
C ASN A 147 19.69 5.83 -7.54
N ARG A 148 18.90 5.01 -8.23
CA ARG A 148 19.15 4.59 -9.62
C ARG A 148 19.12 5.72 -10.64
N LEU A 149 18.39 6.79 -10.36
CA LEU A 149 18.34 7.98 -11.23
C LEU A 149 19.50 8.96 -10.97
N HIS A 150 20.15 8.87 -9.81
CA HIS A 150 21.29 9.72 -9.44
C HIS A 150 22.64 9.04 -9.66
N GLU A 151 22.69 7.70 -9.81
CA GLU A 151 23.89 7.01 -10.29
C GLU A 151 24.18 7.43 -11.74
N PRO A 152 25.32 8.12 -12.03
CA PRO A 152 25.72 8.34 -13.40
C PRO A 152 25.91 6.98 -14.03
N HIS A 153 25.31 6.77 -15.21
CA HIS A 153 25.48 5.56 -16.03
C HIS A 153 26.97 5.27 -16.17
N SER A 154 27.51 4.46 -15.27
CA SER A 154 28.86 3.93 -15.37
C SER A 154 28.77 2.86 -16.43
N SER A 155 29.03 3.29 -17.67
CA SER A 155 29.55 2.55 -18.80
C SER A 155 29.40 1.04 -18.67
N ARG A 156 28.26 0.48 -19.12
CA ARG A 156 28.28 -0.89 -19.63
C ARG A 156 29.04 -0.84 -20.95
N SER A 157 30.34 -1.10 -20.81
CA SER A 157 31.27 -1.49 -21.87
C SER A 157 31.04 -2.97 -22.18
#